data_AF-H2ZT09-F1
#
_entry.id   AF-H2ZT09-F1
#
_cell.length_a   1.000
_cell.length_b   1.000
_cell.length_c   1.000
_cell.angle_alpha   90.00
_cell.angle_beta   90.00
_cell.angle_gamma   90.00
#
_symmetry.space_group_name_H-M   'P 1'
#
loop_
_entity.id
_entity.type
_entity.pdbx_description
1 polymer ?
#
loop_
_entity_poly.entity_id
_entity_poly.type
_entity_poly.pdbx_seq_one_letter_code
_entity_poly.pdbx_strand_id
1 'polypeptide(L)'
;GMWTIGAIGMWGNQMGQYATLYALAKLNGHPGYIMSDMHNLSRYFKLNLPVIHNDVFRKIQWRHYELHDWMEEEYKHIKGDYVKLGTYPCSWTFYHHIRDEILKEFTFHDLLVEENQSSKCRRLAMGKKVTFVGVHVRRGDYVHVMPNVWKGAIGDKAYFEQAMDYFRKKHNLPIILCTHYGAYFKNKNWQGKKNRKLRASNM
;
A
#
# COMPACT_ATOMS: atom_id res chain seq x y z
N GLY A 1 -15.13 -9.78 24.01
CA GLY A 1 -13.77 -10.33 23.85
C GLY A 1 -12.90 -9.42 22.98
N MET A 2 -12.02 -9.99 22.15
CA MET A 2 -10.99 -9.31 21.35
C MET A 2 -10.95 -9.88 19.92
N TRP A 3 -10.75 -9.02 18.92
CA TRP A 3 -10.64 -9.44 17.53
C TRP A 3 -9.23 -9.20 16.98
N THR A 4 -8.80 -10.04 16.06
CA THR A 4 -7.48 -9.92 15.41
C THR A 4 -7.53 -10.39 13.95
N ILE A 5 -6.44 -10.18 13.22
CA ILE A 5 -6.25 -10.61 11.83
C ILE A 5 -4.78 -11.04 11.63
N GLY A 6 -4.52 -11.87 10.63
CA GLY A 6 -3.15 -12.21 10.24
C GLY A 6 -2.31 -11.01 9.80
N ALA A 7 -0.99 -11.19 9.81
CA ALA A 7 -0.01 -10.22 9.29
C ALA A 7 0.77 -10.86 8.13
N ILE A 8 0.10 -11.04 7.00
CA ILE A 8 0.60 -11.89 5.92
C ILE A 8 0.93 -11.08 4.67
N GLY A 9 2.03 -11.43 4.01
CA GLY A 9 2.54 -10.72 2.85
C GLY A 9 3.27 -9.41 3.21
N MET A 10 3.51 -8.60 2.18
CA MET A 10 4.26 -7.35 2.30
C MET A 10 3.38 -6.20 2.82
N TRP A 11 3.94 -5.00 2.94
CA TRP A 11 3.29 -3.88 3.61
C TRP A 11 1.92 -3.51 3.06
N GLY A 12 1.72 -3.54 1.73
CA GLY A 12 0.40 -3.26 1.15
C GLY A 12 -0.70 -4.20 1.66
N ASN A 13 -0.37 -5.49 1.82
CA ASN A 13 -1.30 -6.49 2.34
C ASN A 13 -1.55 -6.25 3.84
N GLN A 14 -0.50 -6.00 4.61
CA GLN A 14 -0.63 -5.74 6.04
C GLN A 14 -1.42 -4.45 6.33
N MET A 15 -1.25 -3.41 5.51
CA MET A 15 -2.07 -2.19 5.59
C MET A 15 -3.55 -2.48 5.29
N GLY A 16 -3.84 -3.33 4.30
CA GLY A 16 -5.21 -3.78 4.01
C GLY A 16 -5.81 -4.62 5.14
N GLN A 17 -5.04 -5.54 5.71
CA GLN A 17 -5.45 -6.35 6.86
C GLN A 17 -5.71 -5.48 8.09
N TYR A 18 -4.82 -4.51 8.38
CA TYR A 18 -5.01 -3.53 9.45
C TYR A 18 -6.33 -2.77 9.27
N ALA A 19 -6.56 -2.19 8.08
CA ALA A 19 -7.76 -1.40 7.82
C ALA A 19 -9.04 -2.23 7.92
N THR A 20 -8.99 -3.49 7.47
CA THR A 20 -10.10 -4.44 7.58
C THR A 20 -10.40 -4.78 9.03
N LEU A 21 -9.37 -5.09 9.83
CA LEU A 21 -9.54 -5.34 11.26
C LEU A 21 -10.13 -4.11 11.97
N TYR A 22 -9.59 -2.93 11.69
CA TYR A 22 -10.07 -1.67 12.27
C TYR A 22 -11.57 -1.47 11.99
N ALA A 23 -11.97 -1.63 10.72
CA ALA A 23 -13.36 -1.45 10.31
C ALA A 23 -14.29 -2.49 10.92
N LEU A 24 -13.98 -3.78 10.77
CA LEU A 24 -14.89 -4.85 11.17
C LEU A 24 -14.99 -5.00 12.68
N ALA A 25 -13.89 -4.85 13.42
CA ALA A 25 -13.92 -4.89 14.88
C ALA A 25 -14.80 -3.75 15.42
N LYS A 26 -14.60 -2.52 14.91
CA LYS A 26 -15.42 -1.36 15.27
C LYS A 26 -16.90 -1.56 14.94
N LEU A 27 -17.19 -2.03 13.72
CA LEU A 27 -18.55 -2.23 13.23
C LEU A 27 -19.34 -3.26 14.06
N ASN A 28 -18.64 -4.24 14.62
CA ASN A 28 -19.23 -5.27 15.48
C ASN A 28 -19.08 -4.98 16.98
N GLY A 29 -18.63 -3.79 17.38
CA GLY A 29 -18.53 -3.40 18.78
C GLY A 29 -17.44 -4.12 19.58
N HIS A 30 -16.38 -4.57 18.91
CA HIS A 30 -15.26 -5.28 19.53
C HIS A 30 -13.95 -4.50 19.40
N PRO A 31 -13.03 -4.61 20.37
CA PRO A 31 -11.69 -4.05 20.23
C PRO A 31 -10.84 -4.91 19.29
N GLY A 32 -10.13 -4.25 18.36
CA GLY A 32 -9.20 -4.88 17.44
C GLY A 32 -7.75 -4.84 17.97
N TYR A 33 -7.00 -5.92 17.76
CA TYR A 33 -5.59 -6.03 18.13
C TYR A 33 -4.78 -6.61 16.97
N ILE A 34 -3.66 -5.96 16.65
CA ILE A 34 -2.79 -6.39 15.56
C ILE A 34 -1.77 -7.42 16.06
N MET A 35 -1.39 -8.35 15.18
CA MET A 35 -0.31 -9.30 15.45
C MET A 35 1.04 -8.59 15.56
N SER A 36 1.97 -9.15 16.34
CA SER A 36 3.32 -8.58 16.52
C SER A 36 4.05 -8.29 15.21
N ASP A 37 3.84 -9.12 14.19
CA ASP A 37 4.55 -8.99 12.91
C ASP A 37 4.10 -7.75 12.12
N MET A 38 2.86 -7.29 12.35
CA MET A 38 2.30 -6.07 11.76
C MET A 38 2.81 -4.81 12.46
N HIS A 39 3.38 -4.92 13.66
CA HIS A 39 3.87 -3.78 14.44
C HIS A 39 4.93 -2.96 13.69
N ASN A 40 5.64 -3.53 12.72
CA ASN A 40 6.60 -2.78 11.90
C ASN A 40 5.98 -1.56 11.17
N LEU A 41 4.67 -1.57 10.90
CA LEU A 41 3.97 -0.43 10.30
C LEU A 41 3.93 0.80 11.22
N SER A 42 3.91 0.61 12.55
CA SER A 42 3.83 1.72 13.52
C SER A 42 5.10 2.59 13.55
N ARG A 43 6.21 2.09 12.98
CA ARG A 43 7.44 2.87 12.78
C ARG A 43 7.25 4.00 11.78
N TYR A 44 6.29 3.86 10.87
CA TYR A 44 6.03 4.83 9.81
C TYR A 44 4.75 5.61 10.06
N PHE A 45 3.73 4.94 10.59
CA PHE A 45 2.38 5.48 10.71
C PHE A 45 1.95 5.61 12.17
N LYS A 46 1.07 6.58 12.43
CA LYS A 46 0.44 6.84 13.74
C LYS A 46 -0.72 5.87 14.01
N LEU A 47 -0.42 4.56 13.98
CA LEU A 47 -1.41 3.49 14.20
C LEU A 47 -1.82 3.39 15.67
N ASN A 48 -3.13 3.25 15.92
CA ASN A 48 -3.70 3.23 17.27
C ASN A 48 -4.10 1.83 17.77
N LEU A 49 -4.37 0.87 16.88
CA LEU A 49 -4.68 -0.50 17.32
C LEU A 49 -3.53 -1.09 18.16
N PRO A 50 -3.81 -1.62 19.36
CA PRO A 50 -2.81 -2.23 20.21
C PRO A 50 -2.28 -3.54 19.62
N VAL A 51 -1.08 -3.93 20.03
CA VAL A 51 -0.45 -5.20 19.65
C VAL A 51 -0.86 -6.29 20.64
N ILE A 52 -1.28 -7.44 20.15
CA ILE A 52 -1.46 -8.64 21.00
C ILE A 52 -0.11 -9.35 21.18
N HIS A 53 0.25 -9.65 22.43
CA HIS A 53 1.46 -10.44 22.72
C HIS A 53 1.27 -11.89 22.27
N ASN A 54 2.31 -12.50 21.70
CA ASN A 54 2.24 -13.87 21.17
C ASN A 54 1.81 -14.92 22.21
N ASP A 55 2.21 -14.75 23.47
CA ASP A 55 1.79 -15.65 24.54
C ASP A 55 0.30 -15.53 24.88
N VAL A 56 -0.28 -14.33 24.76
CA VAL A 56 -1.72 -14.11 24.93
C VAL A 56 -2.46 -14.70 23.74
N PHE A 57 -1.96 -14.44 22.53
CA PHE A 57 -2.53 -14.98 21.29
C PHE A 57 -2.66 -16.51 21.34
N ARG A 58 -1.63 -17.22 21.80
CA ARG A 58 -1.61 -18.70 21.88
C ARG A 58 -2.54 -19.29 22.93
N LYS A 59 -2.92 -18.53 23.96
CA LYS A 59 -3.79 -18.99 25.05
C LYS A 59 -5.28 -18.86 24.75
N ILE A 60 -5.63 -18.07 23.74
CA ILE A 60 -7.02 -17.81 23.36
C ILE A 60 -7.47 -18.83 22.33
N GLN A 61 -8.66 -19.42 22.54
CA GLN A 61 -9.33 -20.20 21.51
C GLN A 61 -10.03 -19.26 20.53
N TRP A 62 -9.39 -19.04 19.39
CA TRP A 62 -9.91 -18.14 18.36
C TRP A 62 -10.98 -18.81 17.51
N ARG A 63 -12.12 -18.13 17.34
CA ARG A 63 -13.03 -18.42 16.24
C ARG A 63 -12.41 -17.86 14.96
N HIS A 64 -12.01 -18.75 14.07
CA HIS A 64 -11.58 -18.37 12.73
C HIS A 64 -12.80 -17.94 11.90
N TYR A 65 -12.71 -16.80 11.24
CA TYR A 65 -13.75 -16.28 10.36
C TYR A 65 -13.14 -15.86 9.03
N GLU A 66 -13.40 -16.62 7.97
CA GLU A 66 -12.87 -16.33 6.64
C GLU A 66 -13.66 -15.20 5.98
N LEU A 67 -12.96 -14.30 5.29
CA LEU A 67 -13.54 -13.16 4.57
C LEU A 67 -13.35 -13.35 3.07
N HIS A 68 -14.34 -12.90 2.28
CA HIS A 68 -14.20 -12.75 0.83
C HIS A 68 -13.28 -11.57 0.47
N ASP A 69 -13.02 -11.39 -0.82
CA ASP A 69 -12.21 -10.27 -1.33
C ASP A 69 -12.98 -8.93 -1.32
N TRP A 70 -14.23 -8.90 -0.87
CA TRP A 70 -15.07 -7.71 -0.75
C TRP A 70 -15.92 -7.75 0.53
N MET A 71 -16.40 -6.58 0.94
CA MET A 71 -17.32 -6.43 2.07
C MET A 71 -18.69 -7.03 1.75
N GLU A 72 -19.25 -7.77 2.71
CA GLU A 72 -20.62 -8.28 2.67
C GLU A 72 -21.42 -7.83 3.89
N GLU A 73 -22.75 -7.80 3.75
CA GLU A 73 -23.65 -7.36 4.81
C GLU A 73 -23.56 -8.24 6.06
N GLU A 74 -23.32 -9.54 5.90
CA GLU A 74 -23.17 -10.45 7.02
C GLU A 74 -21.98 -10.11 7.94
N TYR A 75 -20.93 -9.45 7.41
CA TYR A 75 -19.75 -9.07 8.18
C TYR A 75 -20.02 -7.96 9.20
N LYS A 76 -21.20 -7.33 9.14
CA LYS A 76 -21.67 -6.39 10.18
C LYS A 76 -22.19 -7.08 11.44
N HIS A 77 -22.35 -8.40 11.40
CA HIS A 77 -23.01 -9.19 12.44
C HIS A 77 -22.24 -10.47 12.81
N ILE A 78 -20.91 -10.47 12.67
CA ILE A 78 -20.07 -11.61 13.01
C ILE A 78 -20.19 -11.89 14.51
N LYS A 79 -20.52 -13.15 14.84
CA LYS A 79 -20.69 -13.58 16.23
C LYS A 79 -19.38 -14.07 16.82
N GLY A 80 -19.16 -13.75 18.09
CA GLY A 80 -18.10 -14.35 18.89
C GLY A 80 -17.23 -13.31 19.57
N ASP A 81 -16.85 -13.63 20.81
CA ASP A 81 -16.02 -12.73 21.60
C ASP A 81 -14.57 -12.70 21.14
N TYR A 82 -14.03 -13.82 20.64
CA TYR A 82 -12.64 -13.95 20.23
C TYR A 82 -12.56 -14.40 18.78
N VAL A 83 -12.45 -13.45 17.86
CA VAL A 83 -12.48 -13.71 16.42
C VAL A 83 -11.12 -13.42 15.79
N LYS A 84 -10.63 -14.36 15.00
CA LYS A 84 -9.49 -14.16 14.11
C LYS A 84 -10.00 -14.12 12.68
N LEU A 85 -9.96 -12.93 12.08
CA LEU A 85 -10.29 -12.72 10.68
C LEU A 85 -9.23 -13.40 9.80
N GLY A 86 -9.70 -14.17 8.83
CA GLY A 86 -8.90 -14.98 7.92
C GLY A 86 -8.61 -14.28 6.59
N THR A 87 -8.19 -15.11 5.63
CA THR A 87 -7.82 -14.73 4.25
C THR A 87 -6.79 -13.58 4.10
N TYR A 88 -6.89 -12.83 2.99
CA TYR A 88 -6.01 -11.73 2.56
C TYR A 88 -6.83 -10.47 2.20
N PRO A 89 -7.69 -9.97 3.11
CA PRO A 89 -8.56 -8.85 2.76
C PRO A 89 -7.73 -7.60 2.52
N CYS A 90 -7.79 -7.08 1.30
CA CYS A 90 -7.11 -5.86 0.90
C CYS A 90 -8.03 -4.87 0.13
N SER A 91 -9.33 -5.18 0.05
CA SER A 91 -10.29 -4.38 -0.68
C SER A 91 -10.75 -3.15 0.10
N TRP A 92 -10.86 -2.02 -0.60
CA TRP A 92 -11.35 -0.77 -0.05
C TRP A 92 -12.79 -0.84 0.47
N THR A 93 -13.57 -1.81 -0.02
CA THR A 93 -14.99 -1.99 0.33
C THR A 93 -15.21 -2.24 1.83
N PHE A 94 -14.26 -2.85 2.53
CA PHE A 94 -14.35 -3.11 3.98
C PHE A 94 -14.35 -1.83 4.83
N TYR A 95 -13.62 -0.81 4.40
CA TYR A 95 -13.29 0.34 5.25
C TYR A 95 -13.57 1.69 4.59
N HIS A 96 -14.20 1.71 3.42
CA HIS A 96 -14.55 2.95 2.72
C HIS A 96 -15.43 3.88 3.56
N HIS A 97 -16.40 3.30 4.25
CA HIS A 97 -17.37 4.02 5.07
C HIS A 97 -16.72 4.77 6.26
N ILE A 98 -15.50 4.38 6.65
CA ILE A 98 -14.67 5.05 7.68
C ILE A 98 -13.35 5.55 7.11
N ARG A 99 -13.29 5.86 5.81
CA ARG A 99 -12.05 6.23 5.10
C ARG A 99 -11.26 7.32 5.82
N ASP A 100 -11.92 8.33 6.37
CA ASP A 100 -11.25 9.44 7.05
C ASP A 100 -10.55 9.01 8.34
N GLU A 101 -11.07 7.99 9.04
CA GLU A 101 -10.39 7.40 10.18
C GLU A 101 -9.18 6.58 9.73
N ILE A 102 -9.33 5.77 8.68
CA ILE A 102 -8.22 4.98 8.12
C ILE A 102 -7.08 5.90 7.65
N LEU A 103 -7.38 7.06 7.07
CA LEU A 103 -6.37 8.05 6.71
C LEU A 103 -5.63 8.63 7.92
N LYS A 104 -6.31 8.79 9.06
CA LYS A 104 -5.66 9.21 10.32
C LYS A 104 -4.70 8.13 10.83
N GLU A 105 -5.12 6.87 10.80
CA GLU A 105 -4.27 5.73 11.18
C GLU A 105 -2.99 5.69 10.32
N PHE A 106 -3.12 5.87 9.00
CA PHE A 106 -1.98 5.88 8.07
C PHE A 106 -1.33 7.26 7.86
N THR A 107 -1.42 8.14 8.86
CA THR A 107 -0.65 9.39 8.85
C THR A 107 0.80 9.10 9.23
N PHE A 108 1.75 9.59 8.43
CA PHE A 108 3.18 9.43 8.74
C PHE A 108 3.58 10.18 10.01
N HIS A 109 4.59 9.68 10.72
CA HIS A 109 5.24 10.44 11.79
C HIS A 109 5.89 11.72 11.25
N ASP A 110 5.84 12.81 12.03
CA ASP A 110 6.18 14.16 11.57
C ASP A 110 7.64 14.25 11.08
N LEU A 111 8.56 13.57 11.78
CA LEU A 111 9.97 13.46 11.39
C LEU A 111 10.16 12.91 9.95
N LEU A 112 9.34 11.92 9.55
CA LEU A 112 9.43 11.34 8.20
C LEU A 112 8.94 12.30 7.11
N VAL A 113 7.99 13.17 7.45
CA VAL A 113 7.42 14.18 6.54
C VAL A 113 8.44 15.29 6.30
N GLU A 114 9.05 15.77 7.39
CA GLU A 114 10.08 16.82 7.37
C GLU A 114 11.32 16.39 6.56
N GLU A 115 11.74 15.14 6.69
CA GLU A 115 12.91 14.61 5.97
C GLU A 115 12.71 14.49 4.44
N ASN A 116 11.48 14.38 3.93
CA ASN A 116 11.28 13.82 2.58
C ASN A 116 10.45 14.60 1.56
N GLN A 117 9.47 15.42 1.95
CA GLN A 117 8.39 15.79 1.01
C GLN A 117 8.56 17.16 0.34
N SER A 118 8.96 18.20 1.09
CA SER A 118 8.93 19.57 0.54
C SER A 118 10.17 19.91 -0.28
N SER A 119 11.36 19.52 0.17
CA SER A 119 12.64 19.90 -0.45
C SER A 119 12.94 19.11 -1.72
N LYS A 120 12.67 17.80 -1.73
CA LYS A 120 12.97 16.90 -2.86
C LYS A 120 12.07 17.17 -4.07
N CYS A 121 10.76 17.30 -3.85
CA CYS A 121 9.81 17.61 -4.92
C CYS A 121 10.02 19.03 -5.47
N ARG A 122 10.27 20.04 -4.61
CA ARG A 122 10.63 21.40 -5.08
C ARG A 122 11.91 21.41 -5.89
N ARG A 123 12.93 20.65 -5.48
CA ARG A 123 14.18 20.50 -6.24
C ARG A 123 13.94 19.83 -7.59
N LEU A 124 13.14 18.78 -7.66
CA LEU A 124 12.76 18.12 -8.92
C LEU A 124 11.97 19.05 -9.84
N ALA A 125 11.11 19.89 -9.27
CA ALA A 125 10.34 20.88 -10.01
C ALA A 125 11.17 22.07 -10.49
N MET A 126 12.38 22.29 -9.94
CA MET A 126 13.27 23.43 -10.24
C MET A 126 12.54 24.78 -10.21
N GLY A 127 11.61 24.96 -9.27
CA GLY A 127 10.81 26.19 -9.15
C GLY A 127 9.72 26.38 -10.21
N LYS A 128 9.51 25.41 -11.11
CA LYS A 128 8.45 25.45 -12.12
C LYS A 128 7.17 24.79 -11.62
N LYS A 129 6.02 25.20 -12.18
CA LYS A 129 4.75 24.50 -12.03
C LYS A 129 4.80 23.20 -12.84
N VAL A 130 5.00 22.07 -12.17
CA VAL A 130 5.11 20.74 -12.77
C VAL A 130 3.94 19.85 -12.35
N THR A 131 3.66 18.81 -13.13
CA THR A 131 2.72 17.73 -12.75
C THR A 131 3.51 16.47 -12.43
N PHE A 132 3.40 15.95 -11.22
CA PHE A 132 4.01 14.66 -10.87
C PHE A 132 3.08 13.51 -11.28
N VAL A 133 3.63 12.51 -11.97
CA VAL A 133 2.91 11.32 -12.41
C VAL A 133 3.62 10.10 -11.82
N GLY A 134 3.01 9.45 -10.85
CA GLY A 134 3.52 8.21 -10.26
C GLY A 134 3.14 7.00 -11.11
N VAL A 135 4.11 6.19 -11.52
CA VAL A 135 3.89 4.93 -12.24
C VAL A 135 4.41 3.80 -11.37
N HIS A 136 3.52 2.95 -10.87
CA HIS A 136 3.88 1.77 -10.11
C HIS A 136 3.89 0.53 -11.02
N VAL A 137 5.06 -0.09 -11.17
CA VAL A 137 5.26 -1.27 -12.01
C VAL A 137 5.33 -2.51 -11.12
N ARG A 138 4.20 -3.19 -10.93
CA ARG A 138 4.10 -4.48 -10.23
C ARG A 138 4.50 -5.61 -11.18
N ARG A 139 5.77 -6.06 -11.08
CA ARG A 139 6.29 -7.20 -11.85
C ARG A 139 6.75 -8.33 -10.94
N GLY A 140 7.95 -8.28 -10.35
CA GLY A 140 8.46 -9.31 -9.43
C GLY A 140 7.94 -10.75 -9.68
N ASP A 141 7.33 -11.32 -8.65
CA ASP A 141 6.61 -12.60 -8.64
C ASP A 141 5.39 -12.65 -9.59
N TYR A 142 4.78 -11.51 -9.90
CA TYR A 142 3.65 -11.39 -10.84
C TYR A 142 4.01 -11.79 -12.26
N VAL A 143 5.30 -11.87 -12.62
CA VAL A 143 5.71 -12.47 -13.89
C VAL A 143 5.24 -13.93 -14.01
N HIS A 144 5.23 -14.65 -12.89
CA HIS A 144 4.74 -16.03 -12.83
C HIS A 144 3.29 -16.09 -12.35
N VAL A 145 2.91 -15.25 -11.39
CA VAL A 145 1.58 -15.31 -10.77
C VAL A 145 0.48 -14.86 -11.72
N MET A 146 0.68 -13.83 -12.56
CA MET A 146 -0.37 -13.39 -13.50
C MET A 146 -0.85 -14.48 -14.46
N PRO A 147 0.00 -15.11 -15.29
CA PRO A 147 -0.47 -16.08 -16.26
C PRO A 147 -0.94 -17.39 -15.62
N ASN A 148 -0.28 -17.84 -14.54
CA ASN A 148 -0.51 -19.19 -14.00
C ASN A 148 -1.60 -19.24 -12.93
N VAL A 149 -1.80 -18.16 -12.17
CA VAL A 149 -2.80 -18.12 -11.08
C VAL A 149 -4.02 -17.34 -11.53
N TRP A 150 -3.81 -16.13 -12.02
CA TRP A 150 -4.90 -15.20 -12.33
C TRP A 150 -5.35 -15.21 -13.79
N LYS A 151 -4.66 -15.98 -14.65
CA LYS A 151 -4.88 -16.02 -16.11
C LYS A 151 -4.87 -14.62 -16.75
N GLY A 152 -4.09 -13.71 -16.16
CA GLY A 152 -4.01 -12.30 -16.55
C GLY A 152 -2.81 -11.99 -17.44
N ALA A 153 -2.85 -10.81 -18.06
CA ALA A 153 -1.75 -10.27 -18.86
C ALA A 153 -0.79 -9.42 -18.01
N ILE A 154 0.48 -9.40 -18.41
CA ILE A 154 1.48 -8.50 -17.82
C ILE A 154 1.69 -7.35 -18.79
N GLY A 155 1.65 -6.11 -18.28
CA GLY A 155 1.98 -4.92 -19.05
C GLY A 155 3.35 -5.04 -19.71
N ASP A 156 3.36 -4.98 -21.03
CA ASP A 156 4.57 -5.00 -21.83
C ASP A 156 5.14 -3.59 -22.00
N LYS A 157 6.23 -3.48 -22.75
CA LYS A 157 6.88 -2.19 -23.00
C LYS A 157 5.91 -1.20 -23.70
N ALA A 158 5.16 -1.67 -24.69
CA ALA A 158 4.24 -0.85 -25.48
C ALA A 158 3.13 -0.26 -24.60
N TYR A 159 2.57 -1.06 -23.69
CA TYR A 159 1.59 -0.60 -22.70
C TYR A 159 2.13 0.57 -21.86
N PHE A 160 3.34 0.43 -21.30
CA PHE A 160 3.92 1.49 -20.47
C PHE A 160 4.28 2.73 -21.29
N GLU A 161 4.79 2.57 -22.52
CA GLU A 161 5.06 3.70 -23.41
C GLU A 161 3.78 4.47 -23.74
N GLN A 162 2.72 3.77 -24.14
CA GLN A 162 1.42 4.38 -24.43
C GLN A 162 0.84 5.10 -23.21
N ALA A 163 0.86 4.47 -22.04
CA ALA A 163 0.35 5.06 -20.80
C ALA A 163 1.14 6.31 -20.38
N MET A 164 2.48 6.28 -20.48
CA MET A 164 3.31 7.45 -20.17
C MET A 164 3.15 8.57 -21.20
N ASP A 165 3.02 8.25 -22.49
CA ASP A 165 2.82 9.22 -23.56
C ASP A 165 1.50 9.98 -23.44
N TYR A 166 0.44 9.32 -22.96
CA TYR A 166 -0.81 9.98 -22.62
C TYR A 166 -0.58 11.16 -21.66
N PHE A 167 0.17 10.94 -20.57
CA PHE A 167 0.46 12.01 -19.61
C PHE A 167 1.44 13.06 -20.13
N ARG A 168 2.40 12.67 -20.97
CA ARG A 168 3.30 13.62 -21.66
C ARG A 168 2.55 14.60 -22.55
N LYS A 169 1.50 14.13 -23.23
CA LYS A 169 0.65 14.97 -24.08
C LYS A 169 -0.33 15.82 -23.28
N LYS A 170 -0.85 15.28 -22.16
CA LYS A 170 -1.87 15.94 -21.34
C LYS A 170 -1.34 17.10 -20.49
N HIS A 171 -0.07 17.07 -20.09
CA HIS A 171 0.49 18.03 -19.14
C HIS A 171 1.70 18.77 -19.71
N ASN A 172 1.80 20.08 -19.46
CA ASN A 172 2.84 20.95 -20.00
C ASN A 172 4.26 20.61 -19.49
N LEU A 173 4.38 20.06 -18.27
CA LEU A 173 5.64 19.63 -17.66
C LEU A 173 5.43 18.42 -16.72
N PRO A 174 5.25 17.20 -17.26
CA PRO A 174 5.06 16.01 -16.45
C PRO A 174 6.41 15.45 -15.97
N ILE A 175 6.56 15.27 -14.67
CA ILE A 175 7.66 14.51 -14.06
C ILE A 175 7.13 13.11 -13.74
N ILE A 176 7.54 12.13 -14.53
CA ILE A 176 7.11 10.73 -14.37
C ILE A 176 8.08 10.01 -13.43
N LEU A 177 7.56 9.50 -12.32
CA LEU A 177 8.29 8.75 -11.30
C LEU A 177 7.89 7.28 -11.38
N CYS A 178 8.78 6.44 -11.90
CA CYS A 178 8.55 5.01 -12.01
C CYS A 178 9.12 4.27 -10.80
N THR A 179 8.26 3.57 -10.06
CA THR A 179 8.68 2.66 -8.98
C THR A 179 8.45 1.22 -9.43
N HIS A 180 9.39 0.34 -9.10
CA HIS A 180 9.32 -1.08 -9.41
C HIS A 180 9.90 -1.89 -8.26
N TYR A 181 9.36 -3.08 -8.05
CA TYR A 181 9.97 -4.10 -7.21
C TYR A 181 10.52 -5.19 -8.14
N GLY A 182 11.86 -5.29 -8.25
CA GLY A 182 12.54 -6.28 -9.11
C GLY A 182 13.09 -5.74 -10.44
N ALA A 183 14.22 -6.30 -10.88
CA ALA A 183 15.26 -5.78 -11.79
C ALA A 183 14.89 -5.34 -13.24
N TYR A 184 13.65 -4.92 -13.52
CA TYR A 184 13.22 -4.55 -14.88
C TYR A 184 14.06 -3.44 -15.51
N PHE A 185 14.51 -2.46 -14.72
CA PHE A 185 15.37 -1.38 -15.23
C PHE A 185 16.88 -1.69 -15.19
N LYS A 186 17.28 -2.82 -14.60
CA LYS A 186 18.70 -3.21 -14.55
C LYS A 186 19.14 -4.03 -15.75
N ASN A 187 18.23 -4.76 -16.40
CA ASN A 187 18.57 -5.62 -17.53
C ASN A 187 17.72 -5.31 -18.78
N LYS A 188 18.40 -4.71 -19.77
CA LYS A 188 18.02 -4.42 -21.16
C LYS A 188 17.22 -3.13 -21.41
N ASN A 189 17.95 -2.14 -21.96
CA ASN A 189 17.48 -1.15 -22.94
C ASN A 189 16.44 -0.10 -22.52
N TRP A 190 16.50 0.40 -21.28
CA TRP A 190 15.91 1.71 -20.95
C TRP A 190 17.01 2.76 -20.71
N GLN A 191 17.51 3.37 -21.78
CA GLN A 191 18.14 4.69 -21.68
C GLN A 191 17.02 5.74 -21.70
N GLY A 192 16.33 5.91 -20.57
CA GLY A 192 15.66 7.20 -20.34
C GLY A 192 16.75 8.25 -20.51
N LYS A 193 16.57 9.21 -21.45
CA LYS A 193 17.53 10.27 -21.70
C LYS A 193 17.95 10.87 -20.35
N LYS A 194 19.13 10.49 -19.86
CA LYS A 194 19.86 11.30 -18.90
C LYS A 194 20.11 12.58 -19.66
N ASN A 195 19.39 13.65 -19.34
CA ASN A 195 19.78 14.98 -19.78
C ASN A 195 21.22 15.18 -19.27
N ARG A 196 22.16 15.02 -20.20
CA ARG A 196 23.59 15.21 -20.01
C ARG A 196 23.80 16.65 -19.57
N LYS A 197 24.47 16.81 -18.42
CA LYS A 197 25.38 17.92 -18.06
C LYS A 197 24.96 19.31 -18.55
N LEU A 198 24.38 20.12 -17.67
CA LEU A 198 24.70 21.55 -17.66
C LEU A 198 26.15 21.66 -17.15
N ARG A 199 27.10 21.73 -18.09
CA ARG A 199 28.42 22.29 -17.79
C ARG A 199 28.20 23.77 -17.50
N ALA A 200 28.55 24.21 -16.30
CA ALA A 200 28.87 25.60 -16.06
C ALA A 200 30.09 25.94 -16.93
N SER A 201 29.89 26.77 -17.94
CA SER A 201 30.96 27.53 -18.57
C SER A 201 31.05 28.86 -17.83
N ASN A 202 32.17 29.06 -17.14
CA ASN A 202 32.59 30.36 -16.64
C ASN A 202 32.77 31.32 -17.81
N MET A 203 32.14 32.49 -17.72
CA MET A 203 32.66 33.80 -18.10
C MET A 203 32.19 34.79 -17.05
#